data_AF-A0A5K0ZZ10-F1
#
_entry.id   AF-A0A5K0ZZ10-F1
#
_cell.length_a   1.000
_cell.length_b   1.000
_cell.length_c   1.000
_cell.angle_alpha   90.00
_cell.angle_beta   90.00
_cell.angle_gamma   90.00
#
_symmetry.space_group_name_H-M   'P 1'
#
loop_
_entity.id
_entity.type
_entity.pdbx_description
1 polymer ?
#
loop_
_entity_poly.entity_id
_entity_poly.type
_entity_poly.pdbx_seq_one_letter_code
_entity_poly.pdbx_strand_id
1 'polypeptide(L)'
;FGMAGKVSTKADVYSYGILLLEMFTGRKPTDEQFDGDFSLRHPVAISYVIDSHLLNESNSTPTERSAAMNELLVIIIEIGLSCSSGSPNERMDMKEVVVGLRNIRQKTRMIEV
;
A
#
# COMPACT_ATOMS: atom_id res chain seq x y z
N PHE A 1 -6.74 -12.14 11.04
CA PHE A 1 -6.00 -12.12 12.33
C PHE A 1 -6.87 -11.77 13.56
N GLY A 2 -8.21 -11.98 13.51
CA GLY A 2 -9.12 -11.59 14.61
C GLY A 2 -9.81 -12.73 15.37
N MET A 3 -9.64 -14.00 14.99
CA MET A 3 -10.40 -15.12 15.57
C MET A 3 -9.73 -15.85 16.75
N ALA A 4 -8.45 -15.55 17.06
CA ALA A 4 -7.71 -16.23 18.14
C ALA A 4 -7.41 -15.35 19.38
N GLY A 5 -7.98 -14.13 19.45
CA GLY A 5 -8.03 -13.33 20.69
C GLY A 5 -6.71 -12.81 21.27
N LYS A 6 -5.54 -13.07 20.65
CA LYS A 6 -4.27 -12.50 21.10
C LYS A 6 -4.02 -11.13 20.48
N VAL A 7 -4.29 -10.09 21.26
CA VAL A 7 -3.86 -8.72 20.98
C VAL A 7 -2.34 -8.69 20.96
N SER A 8 -1.75 -8.14 19.90
CA SER A 8 -0.31 -7.90 19.81
C SER A 8 -0.02 -6.73 18.89
N THR A 9 1.06 -6.01 19.18
CA THR A 9 1.52 -4.91 18.32
C THR A 9 1.75 -5.37 16.88
N LYS A 10 2.22 -6.60 16.67
CA LYS A 10 2.39 -7.16 15.32
C LYS A 10 1.08 -7.46 14.62
N ALA A 11 -0.01 -7.75 15.35
CA ALA A 11 -1.34 -7.87 14.77
C ALA A 11 -1.89 -6.50 14.35
N ASP A 12 -1.65 -5.45 15.14
CA ASP A 12 -2.02 -4.07 14.79
C ASP A 12 -1.28 -3.59 13.54
N VAL A 13 0.02 -3.89 13.43
CA VAL A 13 0.83 -3.61 12.23
C VAL A 13 0.24 -4.29 11.00
N TYR A 14 -0.17 -5.56 11.12
CA TYR A 14 -0.79 -6.28 10.01
C TYR A 14 -2.06 -5.60 9.53
N SER A 15 -2.97 -5.30 10.46
CA SER A 15 -4.24 -4.63 10.16
C SER A 15 -4.00 -3.26 9.54
N TYR A 16 -3.00 -2.51 10.03
CA TYR A 16 -2.58 -1.26 9.43
C TYR A 16 -2.12 -1.43 7.97
N GLY A 17 -1.30 -2.45 7.70
CA GLY A 17 -0.86 -2.76 6.34
C GLY A 17 -2.02 -3.06 5.39
N ILE A 18 -3.01 -3.83 5.84
CA ILE A 18 -4.23 -4.11 5.05
C ILE A 18 -5.02 -2.84 4.77
N LEU A 19 -5.25 -1.99 5.78
CA LEU A 19 -5.97 -0.72 5.60
C LEU A 19 -5.22 0.22 4.64
N LEU A 20 -3.90 0.26 4.70
CA LEU A 20 -3.09 1.05 3.78
C LEU A 20 -3.24 0.54 2.34
N LEU A 21 -3.15 -0.77 2.13
CA LEU A 21 -3.36 -1.36 0.80
C LEU A 21 -4.80 -1.15 0.30
N GLU A 22 -5.81 -1.31 1.14
CA GLU A 22 -7.22 -1.03 0.80
C GLU A 22 -7.42 0.43 0.37
N MET A 23 -6.86 1.39 1.12
CA MET A 23 -6.98 2.82 0.83
C MET A 23 -6.40 3.19 -0.54
N PHE A 24 -5.23 2.65 -0.89
CA PHE A 24 -4.55 3.01 -2.13
C PHE A 24 -4.97 2.15 -3.32
N THR A 25 -5.51 0.95 -3.09
CA THR A 25 -6.10 0.13 -4.15
C THR A 25 -7.55 0.46 -4.45
N GLY A 26 -8.25 1.08 -3.50
CA GLY A 26 -9.69 1.33 -3.58
C GLY A 26 -10.52 0.03 -3.53
N ARG A 27 -9.92 -1.08 -3.11
CA ARG A 27 -10.52 -2.42 -3.12
C ARG A 27 -10.62 -2.97 -1.72
N LYS A 28 -11.71 -3.67 -1.42
CA LYS A 28 -11.90 -4.22 -0.08
C LYS A 28 -11.17 -5.55 0.04
N PRO A 29 -10.65 -5.91 1.24
CA PRO A 29 -10.08 -7.23 1.48
C PRO A 29 -11.09 -8.37 1.25
N THR A 30 -12.38 -8.06 1.24
CA THR A 30 -13.51 -9.00 1.08
C THR A 30 -14.11 -9.00 -0.33
N ASP A 31 -13.52 -8.27 -1.29
CA ASP A 31 -14.02 -8.34 -2.68
C ASP A 31 -13.90 -9.78 -3.19
N GLU A 32 -14.88 -10.25 -3.96
CA GLU A 32 -14.97 -11.65 -4.40
C GLU A 32 -13.72 -12.16 -5.15
N GLN A 33 -12.96 -11.24 -5.75
CA GLN A 33 -11.70 -11.54 -6.42
C GLN A 33 -10.53 -11.89 -5.46
N PHE A 34 -10.71 -11.73 -4.15
CA PHE A 34 -9.72 -12.00 -3.12
C PHE A 34 -10.10 -13.18 -2.23
N ASP A 35 -10.79 -14.17 -2.81
CA ASP A 35 -11.05 -15.44 -2.14
C ASP A 35 -9.84 -16.40 -2.26
N GLY A 36 -9.66 -17.24 -1.24
CA GLY A 36 -8.57 -18.22 -1.17
C GLY A 36 -7.17 -17.59 -1.06
N ASP A 37 -6.31 -17.90 -2.02
CA ASP A 37 -4.91 -17.43 -2.03
C ASP A 37 -4.79 -15.98 -2.49
N PHE A 38 -5.77 -15.44 -3.22
CA PHE A 38 -5.73 -14.07 -3.71
C PHE A 38 -6.04 -13.09 -2.57
N SER A 39 -5.14 -12.13 -2.34
CA SER A 39 -5.29 -11.12 -1.28
C SER A 39 -4.90 -9.75 -1.81
N LEU A 40 -5.20 -8.67 -1.06
CA LEU A 40 -4.73 -7.32 -1.39
C LEU A 40 -3.20 -7.19 -1.51
N ARG A 41 -2.45 -8.22 -1.06
CA ARG A 41 -1.00 -8.32 -1.23
C ARG A 41 -0.59 -8.83 -2.62
N HIS A 42 -1.52 -9.28 -3.45
CA HIS A 42 -1.22 -9.81 -4.77
C HIS A 42 -0.86 -8.71 -5.76
N PRO A 43 0.14 -8.94 -6.65
CA PRO A 43 0.56 -7.99 -7.68
C PRO A 43 -0.61 -7.50 -8.56
N VAL A 44 -1.61 -8.34 -8.80
CA VAL A 44 -2.81 -7.99 -9.57
C VAL A 44 -3.58 -6.85 -8.90
N ALA A 45 -3.79 -6.89 -7.59
CA ALA A 45 -4.48 -5.81 -6.85
C ALA A 45 -3.73 -4.48 -6.96
N ILE A 46 -2.40 -4.57 -6.98
CA ILE A 46 -1.47 -3.43 -6.99
C ILE A 46 -1.36 -2.83 -8.41
N SER A 47 -1.34 -3.65 -9.46
CA SER A 47 -1.24 -3.21 -10.86
C SER A 47 -2.36 -2.23 -11.22
N TYR A 48 -3.59 -2.50 -10.78
CA TYR A 48 -4.74 -1.62 -11.04
C TYR A 48 -4.56 -0.19 -10.50
N VAL A 49 -3.76 0.01 -9.46
CA VAL A 49 -3.49 1.34 -8.88
C VAL A 49 -2.58 2.16 -9.77
N ILE A 50 -1.51 1.50 -10.22
CA ILE A 50 -0.51 2.10 -11.11
C ILE A 50 -1.17 2.40 -12.46
N ASP A 51 -1.95 1.45 -12.99
CA ASP A 51 -2.64 1.60 -14.27
C ASP A 51 -3.75 2.64 -14.23
N SER A 52 -4.56 2.73 -13.15
CA SER A 52 -5.65 3.71 -13.09
C SER A 52 -5.17 5.17 -13.06
N HIS A 53 -3.98 5.44 -12.52
CA HIS A 53 -3.39 6.79 -12.54
C HIS A 53 -2.74 7.11 -13.89
N LEU A 54 -2.22 6.09 -14.59
CA LEU A 54 -1.71 6.19 -15.97
C LEU A 54 -2.85 6.36 -16.99
N LEU A 55 -4.01 5.73 -16.75
CA LEU A 55 -5.16 5.76 -17.66
C LEU A 55 -6.00 7.05 -17.56
N ASN A 56 -5.88 7.82 -16.46
CA ASN A 56 -6.51 9.15 -16.37
C ASN A 56 -5.72 10.22 -17.16
N GLU A 57 -4.51 9.90 -17.64
CA GLU A 57 -3.70 10.71 -18.56
C GLU A 57 -3.72 10.13 -20.00
N SER A 58 -4.78 9.40 -20.41
CA SER A 58 -4.88 8.86 -21.77
C SER A 58 -5.13 9.97 -22.81
N ASN A 59 -4.09 10.76 -23.07
CA ASN A 59 -3.77 11.52 -24.29
C ASN A 59 -2.49 12.39 -24.15
N SER A 60 -1.77 12.36 -23.01
CA SER A 60 -0.52 13.11 -22.84
C SER A 60 0.62 12.21 -22.36
N THR A 61 1.84 12.49 -22.84
CA THR A 61 3.09 11.89 -22.35
C THR A 61 3.14 11.91 -20.82
N PRO A 62 3.64 10.85 -20.14
CA PRO A 62 3.80 10.85 -18.69
C PRO A 62 4.54 12.12 -18.27
N THR A 63 3.88 12.93 -17.44
CA THR A 63 4.51 14.13 -16.90
C THR A 63 5.53 13.72 -15.84
N GLU A 64 6.55 14.55 -15.61
CA GLU A 64 7.50 14.33 -14.49
C GLU A 64 6.73 14.18 -13.15
N ARG A 65 5.59 14.86 -13.04
CA ARG A 65 4.66 14.76 -11.92
C ARG A 65 4.02 13.38 -11.81
N SER A 66 3.51 12.79 -12.90
CA SER A 66 2.88 11.47 -12.83
C SER A 66 3.89 10.36 -12.57
N ALA A 67 5.10 10.47 -13.12
CA ALA A 67 6.22 9.58 -12.77
C ALA A 67 6.58 9.67 -11.28
N ALA A 68 6.72 10.88 -10.74
CA ALA A 68 7.02 11.08 -9.32
C ALA A 68 5.90 10.55 -8.40
N MET A 69 4.62 10.70 -8.79
CA MET A 69 3.50 10.12 -8.05
C MET A 69 3.53 8.59 -8.05
N ASN A 70 3.88 7.96 -9.18
CA ASN A 70 4.02 6.52 -9.27
C ASN A 70 5.13 5.99 -8.35
N GLU A 71 6.26 6.69 -8.27
CA GLU A 71 7.32 6.34 -7.31
C GLU A 71 6.82 6.37 -5.85
N LEU A 72 5.99 7.36 -5.49
CA LEU A 72 5.40 7.43 -4.16
C LEU A 72 4.43 6.28 -3.90
N LEU A 73 3.61 5.93 -4.88
CA LEU A 73 2.69 4.79 -4.79
C LEU A 73 3.44 3.48 -4.58
N VAL A 74 4.55 3.25 -5.30
CA VAL A 74 5.39 2.07 -5.10
C VAL A 74 5.86 1.97 -3.65
N ILE A 75 6.40 3.06 -3.08
CA ILE A 75 6.88 3.07 -1.70
C ILE A 75 5.74 2.79 -0.70
N ILE A 76 4.55 3.37 -0.92
CA ILE A 76 3.38 3.15 -0.06
C ILE A 76 2.96 1.68 -0.09
N ILE A 77 2.93 1.08 -1.28
CA ILE A 77 2.58 -0.34 -1.45
C ILE A 77 3.62 -1.23 -0.77
N GLU A 78 4.91 -0.94 -0.92
CA GLU A 78 5.97 -1.69 -0.24
C GLU A 78 5.79 -1.66 1.28
N ILE A 79 5.52 -0.48 1.86
CA ILE A 79 5.20 -0.35 3.30
C ILE A 79 3.99 -1.22 3.66
N GLY A 80 2.91 -1.15 2.87
CA GLY A 80 1.70 -1.96 3.08
C GLY A 80 1.98 -3.46 3.05
N LEU A 81 2.78 -3.93 2.09
CA LEU A 81 3.18 -5.33 1.94
C LEU A 81 4.06 -5.82 3.08
N SER A 82 5.03 -5.01 3.52
CA SER A 82 5.89 -5.32 4.66
C SER A 82 5.09 -5.36 5.96
N CYS A 83 4.17 -4.42 6.19
CA CYS A 83 3.31 -4.41 7.37
C CYS A 83 2.41 -5.66 7.44
N SER A 84 1.88 -6.08 6.29
CA SER A 84 0.93 -7.19 6.17
C SER A 84 1.57 -8.56 5.92
N SER A 85 2.86 -8.75 6.23
CA SER A 85 3.47 -10.08 6.10
C SER A 85 2.72 -11.15 6.91
N GLY A 86 2.62 -12.36 6.35
CA GLY A 86 2.05 -13.52 7.04
C GLY A 86 2.81 -13.86 8.33
N SER A 87 4.14 -13.72 8.31
CA SER A 87 5.02 -13.93 9.47
C SER A 87 5.12 -12.66 10.32
N PRO A 88 4.79 -12.69 11.64
CA PRO A 88 4.93 -11.53 12.53
C PRO A 88 6.34 -10.93 12.60
N ASN A 89 7.38 -11.76 12.41
CA ASN A 89 8.77 -11.34 12.51
C ASN A 89 9.26 -10.59 11.26
N GLU A 90 8.63 -10.82 10.12
CA GLU A 90 8.91 -10.13 8.87
C GLU A 90 8.14 -8.80 8.75
N ARG A 91 7.22 -8.54 9.68
CA ARG A 91 6.46 -7.29 9.69
C ARG A 91 7.35 -6.14 10.13
N MET A 92 7.39 -5.10 9.30
CA MET A 92 8.04 -3.82 9.60
C MET A 92 7.62 -3.29 10.98
N ASP A 93 8.53 -2.64 11.70
CA ASP A 93 8.17 -1.99 12.96
C ASP A 93 7.39 -0.69 12.70
N MET A 94 6.42 -0.35 13.56
CA MET A 94 5.66 0.90 13.40
C MET A 94 6.56 2.15 13.40
N LYS A 95 7.71 2.12 14.06
CA LYS A 95 8.69 3.23 14.00
C LYS A 95 9.24 3.42 12.59
N GLU A 96 9.54 2.33 11.90
CA GLU A 96 10.04 2.34 10.52
C GLU A 96 8.94 2.78 9.55
N VAL A 97 7.70 2.31 9.76
CA VAL A 97 6.53 2.78 9.01
C VAL A 97 6.40 4.30 9.09
N VAL A 98 6.50 4.87 10.30
CA VAL A 98 6.43 6.33 10.49
C VAL A 98 7.56 7.06 9.77
N VAL A 99 8.78 6.50 9.74
CA VAL A 99 9.91 7.08 8.99
C VAL A 99 9.61 7.08 7.48
N GLY A 100 9.13 5.95 6.94
CA GLY A 100 8.76 5.83 5.53
C GLY A 100 7.68 6.83 5.12
N LEU A 101 6.61 6.93 5.90
CA LEU A 101 5.50 7.86 5.62
C LEU A 101 5.92 9.33 5.73
N ARG A 102 6.85 9.66 6.63
CA ARG A 102 7.42 11.02 6.69
C ARG A 102 8.22 11.38 5.44
N ASN A 103 8.98 10.42 4.90
CA ASN A 103 9.73 10.60 3.66
C ASN A 103 8.76 10.82 2.48
N ILE A 104 7.74 9.98 2.35
CA ILE A 104 6.68 10.16 1.34
C ILE A 104 6.06 11.55 1.44
N ARG A 105 5.63 11.96 2.64
CA ARG A 105 5.03 13.29 2.87
C ARG A 105 5.96 14.43 2.46
N GLN A 106 7.27 14.30 2.71
CA GLN A 106 8.24 15.31 2.30
C GLN A 106 8.38 15.36 0.78
N LYS A 107 8.44 14.20 0.11
CA LYS A 107 8.47 14.12 -1.35
C LYS A 107 7.21 14.67 -2.00
N THR A 108 6.02 14.37 -1.48
CA THR A 108 4.75 14.91 -2.00
C THR A 108 4.76 16.44 -1.97
N ARG A 109 5.24 17.07 -0.89
CA ARG A 109 5.35 18.54 -0.80
C ARG A 109 6.29 19.15 -1.83
N MET A 110 7.29 18.41 -2.32
CA MET A 110 8.19 18.90 -3.37
C MET A 110 7.56 18.79 -4.77
N ILE A 111 6.53 17.96 -4.95
CA ILE A 111 5.81 17.80 -6.22
C ILE A 111 4.72 18.88 -6.40
N GLU A 112 4.24 19.47 -5.29
CA GLU A 112 3.20 20.51 -5.29
C GLU A 112 3.75 21.94 -5.44
N VAL A 113 5.07 22.12 -5.42
CA VAL A 113 5.77 23.42 -5.55
C VAL A 113 6.36 23.53 -6.95
#